data_AF-A0A317U3N8-F1
#
_entry.id   AF-A0A317U3N8-F1
#
_cell.length_a   1.000
_cell.length_b   1.000
_cell.length_c   1.000
_cell.angle_alpha   90.00
_cell.angle_beta   90.00
_cell.angle_gamma   90.00
#
_symmetry.space_group_name_H-M   'P 1'
#
loop_
_entity.id
_entity.type
_entity.pdbx_description
1 polymer ?
#
loop_
_entity_poly.entity_id
_entity_poly.type
_entity_poly.pdbx_seq_one_letter_code
_entity_poly.pdbx_strand_id
1 'polypeptide(L)'
;MTVAQKLDKASGIFFFAGFLLSKLQYIPFPLASAIFRFISLGVYSLAYLSWFIACHLHPDHPEHYRKWYGFAQIKEQFLFSSIVGFTATIISVAAIFVPALFPPAAWLFLLGNIIWSIGEYHKLKNPPPGDENFSSTRQKAYVSYAITSTAISLVAATAATFIFFFPPMAIPITIFSLLICVGLGAFAFEFWLNCNFGQHKPDQTPESYYEMSEILKPSVSVQYSKSPEQEPSCFNSVFSNPSQQSSEPTKSNVINGEEHKEEDSLKDNTLLYLQTSSFN
;
A
#
# COMPACT_ATOMS: atom_id res chain seq x y z
N MET A 1 9.49 17.55 2.81
CA MET A 1 8.92 16.46 3.63
C MET A 1 7.56 16.89 4.16
N THR A 2 6.50 16.17 3.81
CA THR A 2 5.13 16.41 4.30
C THR A 2 5.00 16.00 5.78
N VAL A 3 3.93 16.43 6.45
CA VAL A 3 3.64 16.03 7.85
C VAL A 3 3.49 14.51 7.96
N ALA A 4 2.84 13.86 6.98
CA ALA A 4 2.68 12.42 6.91
C ALA A 4 4.03 11.68 6.88
N GLN A 5 4.98 12.15 6.05
CA GLN A 5 6.33 11.56 5.97
C GLN A 5 7.13 11.72 7.28
N LYS A 6 6.93 12.82 8.01
CA LYS A 6 7.57 13.01 9.32
C LYS A 6 7.00 12.05 10.36
N LEU A 7 5.68 11.85 10.37
CA LEU A 7 5.02 10.88 11.26
C LEU A 7 5.42 9.45 10.94
N ASP A 8 5.52 9.08 9.66
CA ASP A 8 5.94 7.74 9.23
C ASP A 8 7.41 7.45 9.61
N LYS A 9 8.28 8.45 9.49
CA LYS A 9 9.66 8.33 9.99
C LYS A 9 9.70 8.20 11.52
N ALA A 10 8.90 9.00 12.23
CA ALA A 10 8.82 8.94 13.69
C ALA A 10 8.25 7.61 14.19
N SER A 11 7.21 7.08 13.54
CA SER A 11 6.63 5.78 13.88
C SER A 11 7.66 4.67 13.68
N GLY A 12 8.45 4.68 12.60
CA GLY A 12 9.54 3.74 12.40
C GLY A 12 10.59 3.76 13.51
N ILE A 13 10.95 4.95 14.01
CA ILE A 13 11.86 5.11 15.16
C ILE A 13 11.20 4.57 16.45
N PHE A 14 9.93 4.86 16.68
CA PHE A 14 9.21 4.35 17.85
C PHE A 14 9.06 2.83 17.81
N PHE A 15 8.77 2.23 16.65
CA PHE A 15 8.74 0.77 16.51
C PHE A 15 10.09 0.15 16.90
N PHE A 16 11.18 0.74 16.42
CA PHE A 16 12.52 0.25 16.74
C PHE A 16 12.88 0.44 18.23
N ALA A 17 12.58 1.60 18.80
CA ALA A 17 12.80 1.87 20.22
C ALA A 17 11.96 0.94 21.10
N GLY A 18 10.68 0.72 20.75
CA GLY A 18 9.78 -0.22 21.40
C GLY A 18 10.33 -1.65 21.34
N PHE A 19 10.90 -2.06 20.21
CA PHE A 19 11.57 -3.34 20.05
C PHE A 19 12.77 -3.49 20.98
N LEU A 20 13.69 -2.51 21.03
CA LEU A 20 14.83 -2.55 21.93
C LEU A 20 14.38 -2.63 23.39
N LEU A 21 13.46 -1.77 23.81
CA LEU A 21 12.91 -1.76 25.17
C LEU A 21 12.24 -3.09 25.53
N SER A 22 11.57 -3.74 24.58
CA SER A 22 10.98 -5.07 24.77
C SER A 22 12.01 -6.14 25.08
N LYS A 23 13.29 -5.97 24.68
CA LYS A 23 14.37 -6.90 25.03
C LYS A 23 14.96 -6.63 26.40
N LEU A 24 14.95 -5.39 26.87
CA LEU A 24 15.37 -5.06 28.24
C LEU A 24 14.44 -5.67 29.30
N GLN A 25 13.23 -6.08 28.94
CA GLN A 25 12.35 -6.79 29.87
C GLN A 25 12.92 -8.15 30.33
N TYR A 26 13.93 -8.72 29.65
CA TYR A 26 14.52 -10.01 30.02
C TYR A 26 15.66 -9.89 31.05
N ILE A 27 15.93 -8.70 31.56
CA ILE A 27 16.88 -8.49 32.66
C ILE A 27 16.40 -9.24 33.92
N PRO A 28 17.27 -9.90 34.71
CA PRO A 28 16.92 -10.70 35.89
C PRO A 28 16.49 -9.86 37.11
N PHE A 29 15.77 -8.75 36.89
CA PHE A 29 15.19 -7.90 37.91
C PHE A 29 13.69 -7.75 37.64
N PRO A 30 12.80 -8.43 38.39
CA PRO A 30 11.36 -8.48 38.08
C PRO A 30 10.67 -7.11 37.98
N LEU A 31 11.03 -6.16 38.85
CA LEU A 31 10.48 -4.81 38.82
C LEU A 31 10.93 -4.04 37.56
N ALA A 32 12.23 -4.10 37.24
CA ALA A 32 12.75 -3.48 36.02
C ALA A 32 12.16 -4.12 34.76
N SER A 33 12.03 -5.45 34.75
CA SER A 33 11.38 -6.22 33.69
C SER A 33 9.95 -5.74 33.43
N ALA A 34 9.14 -5.61 34.49
CA ALA A 34 7.77 -5.10 34.38
C ALA A 34 7.73 -3.67 33.85
N ILE A 35 8.59 -2.78 34.35
CA ILE A 35 8.68 -1.38 33.89
C ILE A 35 9.03 -1.33 32.39
N PHE A 36 10.08 -2.03 31.95
CA PHE A 36 10.48 -2.04 30.54
C PHE A 36 9.40 -2.62 29.63
N ARG A 37 8.66 -3.61 30.10
CA ARG A 37 7.50 -4.17 29.38
C ARG A 37 6.40 -3.13 29.16
N PHE A 38 6.03 -2.38 30.21
CA PHE A 38 5.01 -1.32 30.09
C PHE A 38 5.49 -0.16 29.23
N ILE A 39 6.74 0.28 29.39
CA ILE A 39 7.32 1.33 28.56
C ILE A 39 7.34 0.88 27.09
N SER A 40 7.76 -0.37 26.80
CA SER A 40 7.75 -0.92 25.44
C SER A 40 6.34 -0.92 24.84
N LEU A 41 5.33 -1.38 25.57
CA LEU A 41 3.93 -1.37 25.13
C LEU A 41 3.41 0.06 24.88
N GLY A 42 3.77 1.01 25.74
CA GLY A 42 3.42 2.43 25.56
C GLY A 42 4.06 3.01 24.30
N VAL A 43 5.35 2.73 24.06
CA VAL A 43 6.07 3.16 22.86
C VAL A 43 5.48 2.52 21.59
N TYR A 44 5.15 1.23 21.62
CA TYR A 44 4.45 0.59 20.50
C TYR A 44 3.08 1.19 20.23
N SER A 45 2.33 1.54 21.28
CA SER A 45 1.04 2.22 21.13
C SER A 45 1.19 3.56 20.41
N LEU A 46 2.19 4.36 20.80
CA LEU A 46 2.51 5.62 20.13
C LEU A 46 2.99 5.41 18.69
N ALA A 47 3.75 4.35 18.42
CA ALA A 47 4.20 3.98 17.08
C ALA A 47 3.01 3.67 16.16
N TYR A 48 2.12 2.77 16.59
CA TYR A 48 0.92 2.41 15.83
C TYR A 48 -0.03 3.60 15.65
N LEU A 49 -0.24 4.43 16.68
CA LEU A 49 -1.08 5.62 16.55
C LEU A 49 -0.49 6.65 15.57
N SER A 50 0.82 6.90 15.67
CA SER A 50 1.51 7.81 14.73
C SER A 50 1.47 7.27 13.31
N TRP A 51 1.63 5.95 13.13
CA TRP A 51 1.55 5.29 11.83
C TRP A 51 0.14 5.32 11.25
N PHE A 52 -0.89 5.09 12.07
CA PHE A 52 -2.28 5.19 11.68
C PHE A 52 -2.61 6.61 11.18
N ILE A 53 -2.22 7.64 11.94
CA ILE A 53 -2.40 9.03 11.54
C ILE A 53 -1.61 9.32 10.25
N ALA A 54 -0.37 8.85 10.12
CA ALA A 54 0.42 9.00 8.90
C ALA A 54 -0.31 8.42 7.68
N CYS A 55 -0.84 7.19 7.80
CA CYS A 55 -1.58 6.52 6.73
C CYS A 55 -2.80 7.33 6.31
N HIS A 56 -3.54 7.91 7.25
CA HIS A 56 -4.69 8.77 6.95
C HIS A 56 -4.31 10.05 6.19
N LEU A 57 -3.17 10.67 6.54
CA LEU A 57 -2.69 11.90 5.89
C LEU A 57 -1.99 11.64 4.55
N HIS A 58 -1.61 10.40 4.24
CA HIS A 58 -1.01 10.09 2.95
C HIS A 58 -2.05 10.20 1.82
N PRO A 59 -1.67 10.79 0.66
CA PRO A 59 -2.54 10.83 -0.51
C PRO A 59 -2.83 9.42 -1.00
N ASP A 60 -4.00 9.23 -1.61
CA ASP A 60 -4.43 7.93 -2.12
C ASP A 60 -3.51 7.49 -3.28
N HIS A 61 -3.24 6.20 -3.33
CA HIS A 61 -2.48 5.60 -4.42
C HIS A 61 -3.40 5.33 -5.61
N PRO A 62 -2.96 5.51 -6.87
CA PRO A 62 -3.81 5.16 -7.99
C PRO A 62 -4.16 3.67 -7.95
N GLU A 63 -5.46 3.40 -8.09
CA GLU A 63 -5.99 2.05 -8.03
C GLU A 63 -5.63 1.25 -9.28
N HIS A 64 -5.33 -0.04 -9.09
CA HIS A 64 -5.13 -0.98 -10.19
C HIS A 64 -5.98 -2.22 -9.99
N TYR A 65 -7.15 -2.23 -10.63
CA TYR A 65 -8.20 -3.26 -10.50
C TYR A 65 -7.74 -4.70 -10.80
N ARG A 66 -6.62 -4.91 -11.50
CA ARG A 66 -6.08 -6.23 -11.87
C ARG A 66 -5.06 -6.81 -10.88
N LYS A 67 -4.63 -6.07 -9.88
CA LYS A 67 -3.66 -6.52 -8.87
C LYS A 67 -4.38 -6.68 -7.53
N TRP A 68 -3.75 -7.32 -6.54
CA TRP A 68 -4.29 -7.44 -5.18
C TRP A 68 -4.61 -6.05 -4.54
N TYR A 69 -4.02 -4.98 -5.08
CA TYR A 69 -4.36 -3.58 -4.80
C TYR A 69 -5.69 -3.06 -5.33
N GLY A 70 -6.33 -3.81 -6.23
CA GLY A 70 -7.72 -3.55 -6.60
C GLY A 70 -8.71 -3.98 -5.51
N PHE A 71 -8.28 -4.77 -4.52
CA PHE A 71 -9.10 -5.17 -3.37
C PHE A 71 -8.83 -4.31 -2.12
N ALA A 72 -7.58 -3.92 -1.88
CA ALA A 72 -7.22 -2.96 -0.83
C ALA A 72 -6.03 -2.10 -1.28
N GLN A 73 -6.18 -0.78 -1.30
CA GLN A 73 -5.10 0.13 -1.68
C GLN A 73 -3.87 -0.02 -0.75
N ILE A 74 -2.66 0.35 -1.21
CA ILE A 74 -1.43 0.32 -0.37
C ILE A 74 -1.65 1.03 0.96
N LYS A 75 -2.34 2.17 0.92
CA LYS A 75 -2.74 2.95 2.10
C LYS A 75 -3.62 2.14 3.05
N GLU A 76 -4.61 1.42 2.54
CA GLU A 76 -5.55 0.63 3.35
C GLU A 76 -4.87 -0.58 3.99
N GLN A 77 -3.91 -1.20 3.31
CA GLN A 77 -3.12 -2.31 3.89
C GLN A 77 -2.31 -1.84 5.09
N PHE A 78 -1.63 -0.69 4.98
CA PHE A 78 -0.90 -0.11 6.09
C PHE A 78 -1.82 0.37 7.21
N LEU A 79 -2.96 0.96 6.86
CA LEU A 79 -3.99 1.36 7.83
C LEU A 79 -4.53 0.15 8.59
N PHE A 80 -4.94 -0.91 7.91
CA PHE A 80 -5.44 -2.13 8.54
C PHE A 80 -4.38 -2.79 9.42
N SER A 81 -3.14 -2.89 8.93
CA SER A 81 -2.01 -3.37 9.74
C SER A 81 -1.85 -2.55 11.02
N SER A 82 -1.90 -1.22 10.92
CA SER A 82 -1.74 -0.33 12.07
C SER A 82 -2.86 -0.52 13.11
N ILE A 83 -4.11 -0.69 12.66
CA ILE A 83 -5.26 -0.97 13.54
C ILE A 83 -5.09 -2.32 14.22
N VAL A 84 -4.78 -3.38 13.45
CA VAL A 84 -4.60 -4.73 14.00
C VAL A 84 -3.49 -4.76 15.05
N GLY A 85 -2.36 -4.11 14.78
CA GLY A 85 -1.25 -4.00 15.73
C GLY A 85 -1.61 -3.19 16.98
N PHE A 86 -2.38 -2.11 16.83
CA PHE A 86 -2.89 -1.34 17.97
C PHE A 86 -3.85 -2.17 18.83
N THR A 87 -4.80 -2.88 18.22
CA THR A 87 -5.70 -3.80 18.92
C THR A 87 -4.94 -4.92 19.63
N ALA A 88 -3.92 -5.50 18.97
CA ALA A 88 -3.04 -6.51 19.59
C ALA A 88 -2.33 -5.95 20.84
N THR A 89 -1.93 -4.67 20.81
CA THR A 89 -1.31 -3.99 21.94
C THR A 89 -2.29 -3.83 23.11
N ILE A 90 -3.54 -3.43 22.84
CA ILE A 90 -4.60 -3.35 23.87
C ILE A 90 -4.86 -4.73 24.49
N ILE A 91 -5.02 -5.77 23.66
CA ILE A 91 -5.26 -7.14 24.15
C ILE A 91 -4.04 -7.62 24.95
N SER A 92 -2.82 -7.26 24.57
CA SER A 92 -1.60 -7.59 25.32
C SER A 92 -1.55 -6.95 26.71
N VAL A 93 -2.11 -5.75 26.87
CA VAL A 93 -2.28 -5.12 28.19
C VAL A 93 -3.37 -5.85 28.98
N ALA A 94 -4.51 -6.18 28.36
CA ALA A 94 -5.58 -6.94 29.00
C ALA A 94 -5.12 -8.34 29.44
N ALA A 95 -4.18 -8.95 28.71
CA ALA A 95 -3.61 -10.26 29.02
C ALA A 95 -2.86 -10.32 30.36
N ILE A 96 -2.49 -9.18 30.94
CA ILE A 96 -1.93 -9.10 32.30
C ILE A 96 -2.96 -9.59 33.32
N PHE A 97 -4.23 -9.23 33.13
CA PHE A 97 -5.33 -9.64 34.01
C PHE A 97 -5.93 -10.98 33.60
N VAL A 98 -5.88 -11.32 32.31
CA VAL A 98 -6.42 -12.56 31.75
C VAL A 98 -5.35 -13.24 30.87
N PRO A 99 -4.47 -14.08 31.45
CA PRO A 99 -3.34 -14.68 30.72
C PRO A 99 -3.71 -15.48 29.47
N ALA A 100 -4.94 -15.98 29.39
CA ALA A 100 -5.47 -16.65 28.20
C ALA A 100 -5.51 -15.74 26.94
N LEU A 101 -5.40 -14.43 27.11
CA LEU A 101 -5.32 -13.47 26.00
C LEU A 101 -3.92 -13.33 25.41
N PHE A 102 -2.87 -13.93 25.99
CA PHE A 102 -1.50 -13.84 25.43
C PHE A 102 -1.37 -14.47 24.04
N PRO A 103 -1.80 -15.73 23.81
CA PRO A 103 -1.76 -16.31 22.47
C PRO A 103 -2.52 -15.48 21.42
N PRO A 104 -3.81 -15.11 21.59
CA PRO A 104 -4.53 -14.37 20.56
C PRO A 104 -3.91 -12.98 20.28
N ALA A 105 -3.39 -12.29 21.30
CA ALA A 105 -2.65 -11.04 21.07
C ALA A 105 -1.41 -11.24 20.19
N ALA A 106 -0.62 -12.29 20.45
CA ALA A 106 0.57 -12.60 19.67
C ALA A 106 0.24 -12.98 18.21
N TRP A 107 -0.86 -13.70 18.00
CA TRP A 107 -1.36 -14.01 16.64
C TRP A 107 -1.86 -12.77 15.91
N LEU A 108 -2.49 -11.81 16.60
CA LEU A 108 -2.86 -10.53 15.99
C LEU A 108 -1.64 -9.70 15.59
N PHE A 109 -0.58 -9.66 16.41
CA PHE A 109 0.68 -9.03 16.01
C PHE A 109 1.27 -9.67 14.75
N LEU A 110 1.25 -11.00 14.66
CA LEU A 110 1.66 -11.71 13.45
C LEU A 110 0.80 -11.32 12.24
N LEU A 111 -0.52 -11.31 12.39
CA LEU A 111 -1.44 -10.95 11.31
C LEU A 111 -1.19 -9.51 10.81
N GLY A 112 -1.04 -8.55 11.72
CA GLY A 112 -0.68 -7.17 11.37
C GLY A 112 0.64 -7.11 10.61
N ASN A 113 1.67 -7.82 11.08
CA ASN A 113 2.98 -7.85 10.42
C ASN A 113 2.96 -8.53 9.04
N ILE A 114 2.13 -9.57 8.84
CA ILE A 114 1.92 -10.16 7.52
C ILE A 114 1.35 -9.12 6.56
N ILE A 115 0.30 -8.42 6.96
CA ILE A 115 -0.37 -7.41 6.12
C ILE A 115 0.57 -6.26 5.81
N TRP A 116 1.33 -5.80 6.81
CA TRP A 116 2.40 -4.81 6.62
C TRP A 116 3.46 -5.28 5.63
N SER A 117 4.00 -6.49 5.81
CA SER A 117 5.03 -7.04 4.94
C SER A 117 4.56 -7.19 3.49
N ILE A 118 3.28 -7.54 3.29
CA ILE A 118 2.67 -7.57 1.97
C ILE A 118 2.58 -6.15 1.38
N GLY A 119 2.14 -5.17 2.18
CA GLY A 119 2.11 -3.76 1.79
C GLY A 119 3.46 -3.23 1.33
N GLU A 120 4.52 -3.51 2.10
CA GLU A 120 5.89 -3.12 1.74
C GLU A 120 6.40 -3.84 0.49
N TYR A 121 6.09 -5.13 0.36
CA TYR A 121 6.49 -5.92 -0.79
C TYR A 121 5.95 -5.33 -2.07
N HIS A 122 4.69 -4.90 -2.07
CA HIS A 122 4.19 -4.34 -3.31
C HIS A 122 4.41 -2.84 -3.48
N LYS A 123 4.69 -2.08 -2.41
CA LYS A 123 5.31 -0.76 -2.54
C LYS A 123 6.67 -0.85 -3.26
N LEU A 124 7.42 -1.95 -3.07
CA LEU A 124 8.62 -2.23 -3.85
C LEU A 124 8.32 -2.52 -5.34
N LYS A 125 7.20 -3.20 -5.64
CA LYS A 125 6.82 -3.56 -7.02
C LYS A 125 6.12 -2.43 -7.77
N ASN A 126 5.44 -1.54 -7.06
CA ASN A 126 4.69 -0.41 -7.59
C ASN A 126 5.02 0.80 -6.70
N PRO A 127 6.10 1.53 -6.98
CA PRO A 127 6.50 2.67 -6.17
C PRO A 127 5.45 3.80 -6.25
N PRO A 128 5.36 4.64 -5.20
CA PRO A 128 4.46 5.78 -5.21
C PRO A 128 4.71 6.74 -6.37
N PRO A 129 3.69 7.07 -7.17
CA PRO A 129 3.83 8.12 -8.17
C PRO A 129 4.06 9.45 -7.44
N GLY A 130 5.19 10.10 -7.73
CA GLY A 130 5.57 11.38 -7.12
C GLY A 130 6.51 11.31 -5.91
N ASP A 131 7.04 10.14 -5.53
CA ASP A 131 8.16 10.08 -4.56
C ASP A 131 9.51 10.19 -5.27
N GLU A 132 9.98 11.43 -5.47
CA GLU A 132 11.29 11.74 -6.07
C GLU A 132 12.48 11.16 -5.26
N ASN A 133 12.25 10.78 -4.01
CA ASN A 133 13.26 10.20 -3.13
C ASN A 133 13.12 8.68 -2.98
N PHE A 134 12.32 8.04 -3.82
CA PHE A 134 12.18 6.59 -3.82
C PHE A 134 13.47 5.93 -4.30
N SER A 135 13.90 4.89 -3.60
CA SER A 135 15.01 4.04 -4.01
C SER A 135 14.59 2.59 -3.84
N SER A 136 14.59 1.83 -4.94
CA SER A 136 14.29 0.39 -4.95
C SER A 136 15.21 -0.38 -4.03
N THR A 137 16.48 0.01 -3.93
CA THR A 137 17.47 -0.63 -3.04
C THR A 137 17.11 -0.40 -1.58
N ARG A 138 16.77 0.85 -1.21
CA ARG A 138 16.28 1.19 0.14
C ARG A 138 15.02 0.41 0.49
N GLN A 139 14.03 0.41 -0.42
CA GLN A 139 12.76 -0.26 -0.20
C GLN A 139 12.94 -1.79 -0.10
N LYS A 140 13.86 -2.39 -0.86
CA LYS A 140 14.17 -3.83 -0.75
C LYS A 140 14.77 -4.20 0.60
N ALA A 141 15.67 -3.37 1.14
CA ALA A 141 16.15 -3.54 2.51
C ALA A 141 15.00 -3.43 3.52
N TYR A 142 14.03 -2.54 3.27
CA TYR A 142 12.91 -2.33 4.18
C TYR A 142 11.91 -3.49 4.15
N VAL A 143 11.68 -4.07 2.98
CA VAL A 143 10.92 -5.32 2.84
C VAL A 143 11.60 -6.46 3.57
N SER A 144 12.94 -6.54 3.53
CA SER A 144 13.69 -7.56 4.27
C SER A 144 13.56 -7.37 5.79
N TYR A 145 13.55 -6.12 6.26
CA TYR A 145 13.22 -5.78 7.64
C TYR A 145 11.77 -6.18 8.02
N ALA A 146 10.79 -5.94 7.15
CA ALA A 146 9.39 -6.33 7.40
C ALA A 146 9.20 -7.85 7.47
N ILE A 147 9.84 -8.60 6.57
CA ILE A 147 9.80 -10.07 6.54
C ILE A 147 10.44 -10.65 7.81
N THR A 148 11.63 -10.15 8.19
CA THR A 148 12.32 -10.60 9.42
C THR A 148 11.51 -10.30 10.67
N SER A 149 10.89 -9.12 10.76
CA SER A 149 9.99 -8.75 11.87
C SER A 149 8.74 -9.63 11.95
N THR A 150 8.20 -10.02 10.78
CA THR A 150 7.09 -10.98 10.68
C THR A 150 7.52 -12.36 11.19
N ALA A 151 8.72 -12.83 10.82
CA ALA A 151 9.27 -14.08 11.31
C ALA A 151 9.47 -14.08 12.84
N ILE A 152 9.95 -12.97 13.42
CA ILE A 152 10.04 -12.80 14.88
C ILE A 152 8.65 -12.95 15.53
N SER A 153 7.62 -12.35 14.91
CA SER A 153 6.24 -12.42 15.43
C SER A 153 5.67 -13.84 15.36
N LEU A 154 6.02 -14.61 14.33
CA LEU A 154 5.64 -16.01 14.22
C LEU A 154 6.26 -16.86 15.34
N VAL A 155 7.56 -16.68 15.58
CA VAL A 155 8.27 -17.34 16.70
C VAL A 155 7.64 -16.96 18.04
N ALA A 156 7.26 -15.69 18.23
CA ALA A 156 6.60 -15.23 19.45
C ALA A 156 5.19 -15.83 19.61
N ALA A 157 4.38 -15.86 18.55
CA ALA A 157 3.02 -16.42 18.59
C ALA A 157 3.00 -17.93 18.86
N THR A 158 3.90 -18.67 18.22
CA THR A 158 4.08 -20.11 18.46
C THR A 158 4.57 -20.38 19.88
N ALA A 159 5.58 -19.64 20.36
CA ALA A 159 6.05 -19.74 21.73
C ALA A 159 4.94 -19.45 22.75
N ALA A 160 4.19 -18.35 22.59
CA ALA A 160 3.08 -18.00 23.47
C ALA A 160 2.00 -19.09 23.51
N THR A 161 1.70 -19.69 22.35
CA THR A 161 0.74 -20.80 22.24
C THR A 161 1.25 -22.03 22.99
N PHE A 162 2.50 -22.43 22.78
CA PHE A 162 3.08 -23.59 23.49
C PHE A 162 3.19 -23.36 24.99
N ILE A 163 3.57 -22.16 25.44
CA ILE A 163 3.63 -21.80 26.87
C ILE A 163 2.24 -21.93 27.50
N PHE A 164 1.19 -21.51 26.80
CA PHE A 164 -0.18 -21.59 27.28
C PHE A 164 -0.67 -23.04 27.44
N PHE A 165 -0.41 -23.90 26.45
CA PHE A 165 -0.82 -25.31 26.51
C PHE A 165 0.09 -26.19 27.38
N PHE A 166 1.37 -25.84 27.49
CA PHE A 166 2.37 -26.58 28.26
C PHE A 166 3.14 -25.66 29.22
N PRO A 167 2.50 -25.13 30.28
CA PRO A 167 3.15 -24.25 31.25
C PRO A 167 4.45 -24.78 31.87
N PRO A 168 4.59 -26.09 32.17
CA PRO A 168 5.86 -26.63 32.68
C PRO A 168 7.05 -26.44 31.74
N MET A 169 6.79 -26.35 30.42
CA MET A 169 7.81 -26.14 29.39
C MET A 169 8.08 -24.65 29.14
N ALA A 170 7.51 -23.73 29.93
CA ALA A 170 7.60 -22.31 29.64
C ALA A 170 9.04 -21.78 29.63
N ILE A 171 9.87 -22.20 30.58
CA ILE A 171 11.28 -21.79 30.68
C ILE A 171 12.07 -22.23 29.43
N PRO A 172 12.11 -23.52 29.05
CA PRO A 172 12.89 -23.93 27.87
C PRO A 172 12.35 -23.33 26.57
N ILE A 173 11.03 -23.19 26.41
CA ILE A 173 10.42 -22.53 25.24
C ILE A 173 10.85 -21.06 25.17
N THR A 174 10.84 -20.35 26.31
CA THR A 174 11.26 -18.94 26.37
C THR A 174 12.73 -18.78 26.02
N ILE A 175 13.61 -19.65 26.52
CA ILE A 175 15.05 -19.59 26.20
C ILE A 175 15.27 -19.82 24.70
N PHE A 176 14.68 -20.87 24.14
CA PHE A 176 14.85 -21.22 22.72
C PHE A 176 14.29 -20.13 21.79
N SER A 177 13.08 -19.64 22.07
CA SER A 177 12.47 -18.56 21.29
C SER A 177 13.26 -17.26 21.40
N LEU A 178 13.83 -16.95 22.57
CA LEU A 178 14.66 -15.76 22.76
C LEU A 178 15.95 -15.83 21.93
N LEU A 179 16.63 -16.98 21.89
CA LEU A 179 17.82 -17.17 21.06
C LEU A 179 17.53 -16.93 19.57
N ILE A 180 16.44 -17.50 19.06
CA ILE A 180 16.01 -17.28 17.67
C ILE A 180 15.67 -15.81 17.44
N CYS A 181 14.91 -15.20 18.35
CA CYS A 181 14.50 -13.80 18.24
C CYS A 181 15.68 -12.82 18.33
N VAL A 182 16.75 -13.15 19.05
CA VAL A 182 17.97 -12.34 19.09
C VAL A 182 18.69 -12.40 17.74
N GLY A 183 18.84 -13.60 17.16
CA GLY A 183 19.44 -13.76 15.83
C GLY A 183 18.65 -13.02 14.74
N LEU A 184 17.34 -13.24 14.68
CA LEU A 184 16.45 -12.52 13.75
C LEU A 184 16.42 -11.02 14.03
N GLY A 185 16.47 -10.61 15.30
CA GLY A 185 16.52 -9.22 15.71
C GLY A 185 17.77 -8.49 15.23
N ALA A 186 18.93 -9.17 15.22
CA ALA A 186 20.16 -8.63 14.68
C ALA A 186 20.05 -8.39 13.16
N PHE A 187 19.48 -9.34 12.40
CA PHE A 187 19.22 -9.15 10.98
C PHE A 187 18.22 -8.01 10.71
N ALA A 188 17.13 -7.96 11.49
CA ALA A 188 16.15 -6.88 11.38
C ALA A 188 16.80 -5.51 11.64
N PHE A 189 17.69 -5.43 12.64
CA PHE A 189 18.44 -4.21 12.94
C PHE A 189 19.38 -3.79 11.81
N GLU A 190 20.13 -4.74 11.25
CA GLU A 190 21.01 -4.48 10.10
C GLU A 190 20.22 -3.94 8.91
N PHE A 191 19.10 -4.57 8.56
CA PHE A 191 18.24 -4.10 7.47
C PHE A 191 17.65 -2.72 7.77
N TRP A 192 17.20 -2.47 8.99
CA TRP A 192 16.66 -1.17 9.39
C TRP A 192 17.72 -0.05 9.32
N LEU A 193 18.95 -0.32 9.78
CA LEU A 193 20.08 0.60 9.65
C LEU A 193 20.41 0.86 8.19
N ASN A 194 20.48 -0.19 7.37
CA ASN A 194 20.74 -0.05 5.95
C ASN A 194 19.66 0.80 5.27
N CYS A 195 18.39 0.68 5.66
CA CYS A 195 17.32 1.53 5.11
C CYS A 195 17.43 3.00 5.49
N ASN A 196 17.78 3.30 6.74
CA ASN A 196 17.73 4.66 7.28
C ASN A 196 19.04 5.43 7.11
N PHE A 197 20.18 4.74 7.15
CA PHE A 197 21.52 5.34 7.12
C PHE A 197 22.36 4.87 5.93
N GLY A 198 21.93 3.84 5.20
CA GLY A 198 22.59 3.41 3.98
C GLY A 198 22.54 4.48 2.90
N GLN A 199 23.64 4.63 2.16
CA GLN A 199 23.73 5.54 1.02
C GLN A 199 22.98 4.96 -0.18
N HIS A 200 21.66 5.08 -0.18
CA HIS A 200 20.81 4.66 -1.29
C HIS A 200 20.52 5.86 -2.19
N LYS A 201 21.00 5.83 -3.42
CA LYS A 201 20.65 6.85 -4.42
C LYS A 201 19.17 6.65 -4.83
N PRO A 202 18.40 7.74 -5.01
CA PRO A 202 17.06 7.64 -5.56
C PRO A 202 17.13 7.00 -6.95
N ASP A 203 16.15 6.18 -7.29
CA ASP A 203 16.05 5.60 -8.62
C ASP A 203 15.86 6.75 -9.62
N GLN A 204 16.64 6.77 -10.70
CA GLN A 204 16.42 7.73 -11.77
C GLN A 204 15.04 7.47 -12.37
N THR A 205 14.20 8.49 -12.43
CA THR A 205 12.94 8.45 -13.17
C THR A 205 13.25 8.01 -14.61
N PRO A 206 12.58 6.98 -15.17
CA PRO A 206 12.77 6.59 -16.56
C PRO A 206 12.09 7.64 -17.47
N GLU A 207 12.74 8.78 -17.64
CA GLU A 207 12.25 10.02 -18.27
C GLU A 207 12.01 9.96 -19.81
N SER A 208 11.95 8.80 -20.46
CA SER A 208 11.55 8.83 -21.91
C SER A 208 11.09 7.51 -22.49
N TYR A 209 11.65 6.39 -22.04
CA TYR A 209 11.40 5.10 -22.69
C TYR A 209 10.01 4.52 -22.41
N TYR A 210 9.45 4.78 -21.22
CA TYR A 210 8.10 4.30 -20.88
C TYR A 210 7.02 5.09 -21.62
N GLU A 211 7.17 6.43 -21.74
CA GLU A 211 6.25 7.24 -22.53
C GLU A 211 6.32 6.89 -24.02
N MET A 212 7.51 6.66 -24.59
CA MET A 212 7.63 6.14 -25.96
C MET A 212 6.99 4.75 -26.12
N SER A 213 7.14 3.86 -25.14
CA SER A 213 6.52 2.53 -25.21
C SER A 213 5.01 2.55 -25.09
N GLU A 214 4.44 3.56 -24.41
CA GLU A 214 3.00 3.76 -24.31
C GLU A 214 2.41 4.36 -25.58
N ILE A 215 3.13 5.29 -26.22
CA ILE A 215 2.76 5.86 -27.52
C ILE A 215 2.90 4.82 -28.65
N LEU A 216 3.85 3.90 -28.54
CA LEU A 216 4.10 2.82 -29.52
C LEU A 216 3.27 1.56 -29.26
N LYS A 217 2.42 1.55 -28.23
CA LYS A 217 1.52 0.42 -27.98
C LYS A 217 0.45 0.42 -29.09
N PRO A 218 0.31 -0.66 -29.88
CA PRO A 218 -0.71 -0.71 -30.92
C PRO A 218 -2.08 -0.55 -30.24
N SER A 219 -2.77 0.55 -30.54
CA SER A 219 -4.18 0.71 -30.20
C SER A 219 -4.95 -0.30 -31.03
N VAL A 220 -5.19 -1.48 -30.46
CA VAL A 220 -6.15 -2.44 -30.99
C VAL A 220 -7.54 -1.88 -30.67
N SER A 221 -7.93 -0.82 -31.37
CA SER A 221 -9.32 -0.41 -31.50
C SER A 221 -9.95 -1.32 -32.56
N VAL A 222 -10.43 -2.48 -32.13
CA VAL A 222 -11.37 -3.26 -32.94
C VAL A 222 -12.71 -2.53 -32.86
N GLN A 223 -12.90 -1.57 -33.76
CA GLN A 223 -14.21 -1.07 -34.10
C GLN A 223 -14.84 -2.13 -35.00
N TYR A 224 -15.70 -2.98 -34.43
CA TYR A 224 -16.54 -3.90 -35.18
C TYR A 224 -17.60 -3.08 -35.93
N SER A 225 -17.24 -2.52 -37.08
CA SER A 225 -18.20 -2.17 -38.12
C SER A 225 -18.24 -3.29 -39.13
N LYS A 226 -19.46 -3.81 -39.36
CA LYS A 226 -19.74 -4.88 -40.31
C LYS A 226 -19.23 -4.51 -41.71
N SER A 227 -18.44 -5.43 -42.25
CA SER A 227 -18.15 -5.77 -43.65
C SER A 227 -19.10 -5.16 -44.71
N PRO A 228 -18.58 -4.79 -45.89
CA PRO A 228 -18.64 -5.77 -46.98
C PRO A 228 -17.26 -6.03 -47.62
N GLU A 229 -16.79 -7.25 -47.42
CA GLU A 229 -16.38 -8.21 -48.45
C GLU A 229 -15.66 -7.63 -49.68
N GLN A 230 -14.32 -7.58 -49.61
CA GLN A 230 -13.42 -8.05 -50.69
C GLN A 230 -11.94 -7.95 -50.22
N GLU A 231 -11.29 -9.11 -50.07
CA GLU A 231 -9.83 -9.25 -49.99
C GLU A 231 -9.17 -9.04 -51.39
N PRO A 232 -7.84 -9.17 -51.56
CA PRO A 232 -6.78 -8.31 -51.03
C PRO A 232 -5.83 -7.88 -52.18
N SER A 233 -5.47 -6.60 -52.31
CA SER A 233 -4.39 -6.19 -53.23
C SER A 233 -3.11 -5.93 -52.45
N CYS A 234 -2.30 -6.97 -52.37
CA CYS A 234 -0.88 -6.96 -52.03
C CYS A 234 -0.13 -5.79 -52.72
N PHE A 235 0.66 -5.05 -51.95
CA PHE A 235 1.78 -4.17 -52.35
C PHE A 235 1.59 -3.25 -53.57
N ASN A 236 1.53 -1.94 -53.34
CA ASN A 236 2.01 -0.96 -54.31
C ASN A 236 2.90 0.11 -53.66
N SER A 237 4.19 -0.07 -53.95
CA SER A 237 5.26 0.91 -54.21
C SER A 237 5.07 2.35 -53.73
N VAL A 238 5.94 2.73 -52.80
CA VAL A 238 6.17 4.09 -52.27
C VAL A 238 6.97 4.99 -53.23
N PHE A 239 7.28 4.56 -54.46
CA PHE A 239 8.01 5.38 -55.42
C PHE A 239 7.42 5.35 -56.82
N SER A 240 6.66 6.39 -57.15
CA SER A 240 6.54 6.90 -58.53
C SER A 240 6.07 8.36 -58.51
N ASN A 241 6.94 9.23 -59.01
CA ASN A 241 6.76 10.68 -59.18
C ASN A 241 6.02 11.00 -60.51
N PRO A 242 5.67 12.27 -60.79
CA PRO A 242 4.38 12.65 -61.37
C PRO A 242 4.43 12.84 -62.89
N SER A 243 3.30 12.59 -63.57
CA SER A 243 3.05 13.13 -64.89
C SER A 243 1.54 13.29 -65.17
N GLN A 244 1.13 14.55 -65.21
CA GLN A 244 0.22 15.20 -66.16
C GLN A 244 -1.22 14.70 -66.40
N GLN A 245 -2.07 15.75 -66.46
CA GLN A 245 -3.31 15.92 -67.24
C GLN A 245 -4.55 15.19 -66.72
N SER A 246 -5.52 15.92 -66.15
CA SER A 246 -6.47 16.85 -66.80
C SER A 246 -7.79 16.14 -67.04
N SER A 247 -8.81 16.56 -66.30
CA SER A 247 -10.12 17.02 -66.76
C SER A 247 -11.21 16.71 -65.72
N GLU A 248 -11.71 17.76 -65.06
CA GLU A 248 -13.13 17.81 -64.69
C GLU A 248 -13.96 17.87 -65.98
N PRO A 249 -15.22 17.41 -65.99
CA PRO A 249 -16.30 18.37 -65.74
C PRO A 249 -17.58 17.80 -65.06
N THR A 250 -18.14 18.62 -64.16
CA THR A 250 -19.50 19.20 -64.24
C THR A 250 -20.76 18.37 -63.93
N LYS A 251 -21.39 18.77 -62.80
CA LYS A 251 -22.81 19.12 -62.50
C LYS A 251 -23.98 18.21 -62.91
N SER A 252 -24.87 17.96 -61.93
CA SER A 252 -26.28 18.45 -61.88
C SER A 252 -26.96 17.94 -60.60
N ASN A 253 -27.36 18.75 -59.61
CA ASN A 253 -28.54 19.62 -59.48
C ASN A 253 -29.88 18.91 -59.13
N VAL A 254 -30.58 19.49 -58.13
CA VAL A 254 -32.06 19.57 -57.94
C VAL A 254 -32.74 18.37 -57.24
N ILE A 255 -33.68 18.46 -56.28
CA ILE A 255 -34.22 19.48 -55.33
C ILE A 255 -35.41 18.80 -54.58
N ASN A 256 -35.69 19.28 -53.36
CA ASN A 256 -36.96 19.29 -52.59
C ASN A 256 -37.54 18.03 -51.92
N GLY A 257 -38.00 18.30 -50.69
CA GLY A 257 -39.02 17.56 -49.95
C GLY A 257 -39.06 17.94 -48.46
N GLU A 258 -39.52 19.15 -48.14
CA GLU A 258 -39.97 19.56 -46.80
C GLU A 258 -41.10 18.66 -46.27
N GLU A 259 -41.24 18.46 -44.95
CA GLU A 259 -42.30 19.11 -44.16
C GLU A 259 -42.35 18.69 -42.67
N HIS A 260 -42.74 19.69 -41.86
CA HIS A 260 -43.34 19.70 -40.52
C HIS A 260 -42.51 19.32 -39.28
N LYS A 261 -42.07 20.25 -38.40
CA LYS A 261 -42.73 21.30 -37.53
C LYS A 261 -43.51 20.77 -36.33
N GLU A 262 -43.15 21.37 -35.18
CA GLU A 262 -43.91 21.75 -33.97
C GLU A 262 -43.42 21.08 -32.68
N GLU A 263 -43.37 21.74 -31.52
CA GLU A 263 -43.16 23.13 -31.08
C GLU A 263 -43.04 23.05 -29.55
N ASP A 264 -42.25 23.95 -28.95
CA ASP A 264 -42.43 24.56 -27.62
C ASP A 264 -42.49 23.72 -26.31
N SER A 265 -41.50 23.87 -25.42
CA SER A 265 -41.35 24.93 -24.39
C SER A 265 -42.28 24.77 -23.17
N LEU A 266 -41.71 24.41 -22.00
CA LEU A 266 -41.92 25.19 -20.76
C LEU A 266 -40.94 24.80 -19.61
N LYS A 267 -39.95 25.68 -19.41
CA LYS A 267 -39.49 26.32 -18.15
C LYS A 267 -39.35 25.53 -16.84
N ASP A 268 -38.12 25.49 -16.36
CA ASP A 268 -37.64 26.24 -15.18
C ASP A 268 -38.71 26.67 -14.17
N ASN A 269 -38.70 26.03 -12.99
CA ASN A 269 -38.86 26.65 -11.65
C ASN A 269 -39.16 25.59 -10.60
N THR A 270 -38.13 24.97 -10.00
CA THR A 270 -38.29 24.38 -8.64
C THR A 270 -36.94 24.26 -7.93
N LEU A 271 -36.32 25.39 -7.63
CA LEU A 271 -35.17 25.47 -6.72
C LEU A 271 -35.37 26.64 -5.77
N LEU A 272 -36.30 26.49 -4.82
CA LEU A 272 -36.47 27.38 -3.66
C LEU A 272 -37.64 26.85 -2.82
N TYR A 273 -37.39 25.91 -1.90
CA TYR A 273 -38.17 25.69 -0.68
C TYR A 273 -37.54 24.51 0.06
N LEU A 274 -36.66 24.80 1.04
CA LEU A 274 -36.47 24.06 2.31
C LEU A 274 -35.24 24.62 3.03
N GLN A 275 -35.34 25.87 3.46
CA GLN A 275 -34.48 26.44 4.50
C GLN A 275 -35.31 27.45 5.30
N THR A 276 -36.05 26.97 6.30
CA THR A 276 -36.48 27.73 7.50
C THR A 276 -37.36 26.87 8.41
N SER A 277 -36.83 26.42 9.55
CA SER A 277 -37.62 26.26 10.79
C SER A 277 -36.70 26.25 12.02
N SER A 278 -36.39 27.49 12.42
CA SER A 278 -36.13 28.07 13.74
C SER A 278 -36.51 27.30 15.03
N PHE A 279 -35.58 27.36 16.00
CA PHE A 279 -35.71 27.55 17.47
C PHE A 279 -36.72 26.75 18.32
N ASN A 280 -36.18 25.96 19.26
CA ASN A 280 -36.16 26.27 20.71
C ASN A 280 -35.02 25.49 21.40
#